data_AF-A0A842P088-F1
#
_entry.id   AF-A0A842P088-F1
#
_cell.length_a   1.000
_cell.length_b   1.000
_cell.length_c   1.000
_cell.angle_alpha   90.00
_cell.angle_beta   90.00
_cell.angle_gamma   90.00
#
_symmetry.space_group_name_H-M   'P 1'
#
loop_
_entity.id
_entity.type
_entity.pdbx_description
1 polymer ?
#
loop_
_entity_poly.entity_id
_entity_poly.type
_entity_poly.pdbx_seq_one_letter_code
_entity_poly.pdbx_strand_id
1 'polypeptide(L)'
;MGFESDFDEKIDVIDLIINVLKDHEKKLDELVSRLENTDSVETPRHEPLIRAPEMKAVSGGKPVASVVLKRWTEFQNQARSSELVAFDSDAGRFTVSALVGRLLYTYIESIPSMEIEYSGDEGKSRIDGINISRAELIPAAFRGKLDCGLELKMNKYDVTRPDGGIVHKINYFIDPEIAKQWLAYRLEVDDDRVVQGELKPT
;
A
#
# COMPACT_ATOMS: atom_id res chain seq x y z
N MET A 1 -4.75 -38.79 -11.54
CA MET A 1 -4.99 -37.52 -12.26
C MET A 1 -6.37 -37.04 -11.79
N GLY A 2 -6.42 -36.00 -10.96
CA GLY A 2 -7.65 -35.59 -10.25
C GLY A 2 -7.45 -34.72 -9.02
N PHE A 3 -6.21 -34.38 -8.65
CA PHE A 3 -5.90 -33.52 -7.51
C PHE A 3 -5.77 -32.03 -7.87
N GLU A 4 -5.96 -31.60 -9.11
CA GLU A 4 -5.88 -30.16 -9.45
C GLU A 4 -7.21 -29.44 -9.20
N SER A 5 -8.36 -30.09 -9.42
CA SER A 5 -9.68 -29.45 -9.30
C SER A 5 -10.10 -29.16 -7.86
N ASP A 6 -9.79 -30.06 -6.92
CA ASP A 6 -10.13 -29.90 -5.50
C ASP A 6 -9.32 -28.79 -4.83
N PHE A 7 -8.18 -28.40 -5.39
CA PHE A 7 -7.31 -27.36 -4.82
C PHE A 7 -7.64 -25.97 -5.37
N ASP A 8 -8.09 -25.87 -6.63
CA ASP A 8 -8.67 -24.64 -7.17
C ASP A 8 -9.92 -24.21 -6.37
N GLU A 9 -10.83 -25.14 -6.06
CA GLU A 9 -11.99 -24.86 -5.19
C GLU A 9 -11.59 -24.43 -3.76
N LYS A 10 -10.42 -24.85 -3.27
CA LYS A 10 -9.92 -24.47 -1.93
C LYS A 10 -9.28 -23.08 -1.92
N ILE A 11 -8.68 -22.67 -3.05
CA ILE A 11 -8.18 -21.31 -3.25
C ILE A 11 -9.36 -20.33 -3.31
N ASP A 12 -10.48 -20.72 -3.93
CA ASP A 12 -11.72 -19.93 -3.93
C ASP A 12 -12.22 -19.63 -2.53
N VAL A 13 -12.05 -20.54 -1.56
CA VAL A 13 -12.45 -20.29 -0.15
C VAL A 13 -11.55 -19.25 0.53
N ILE A 14 -10.25 -19.23 0.23
CA ILE A 14 -9.35 -18.18 0.73
C ILE A 14 -9.68 -16.84 0.07
N ASP A 15 -9.93 -16.82 -1.25
CA ASP A 15 -10.40 -15.63 -1.93
C ASP A 15 -11.76 -15.17 -1.41
N LEU A 16 -12.64 -16.10 -1.04
CA LEU A 16 -13.90 -15.81 -0.35
C LEU A 16 -13.66 -15.20 1.04
N ILE A 17 -12.74 -15.75 1.85
CA ILE A 17 -12.39 -15.18 3.16
C ILE A 17 -11.79 -13.78 2.98
N ILE A 18 -10.89 -13.59 2.02
CA ILE A 18 -10.31 -12.28 1.68
C ILE A 18 -11.43 -11.32 1.25
N ASN A 19 -12.36 -11.75 0.40
CA ASN A 19 -13.48 -10.93 -0.06
C ASN A 19 -14.44 -10.58 1.09
N VAL A 20 -14.71 -11.50 2.00
CA VAL A 20 -15.52 -11.27 3.21
C VAL A 20 -14.82 -10.30 4.16
N LEU A 21 -13.50 -10.45 4.35
CA LEU A 21 -12.70 -9.51 5.15
C LEU A 21 -12.66 -8.11 4.52
N LYS A 22 -12.54 -8.01 3.19
CA LYS A 22 -12.64 -6.75 2.44
C LYS A 22 -14.03 -6.10 2.57
N ASP A 23 -15.10 -6.89 2.51
CA ASP A 23 -16.46 -6.37 2.68
C ASP A 23 -16.70 -5.87 4.11
N HIS A 24 -16.14 -6.55 5.11
CA HIS A 24 -16.16 -6.10 6.50
C HIS A 24 -15.37 -4.80 6.71
N GLU A 25 -14.21 -4.65 6.06
CA GLU A 25 -13.45 -3.39 6.09
C GLU A 25 -14.24 -2.26 5.42
N LYS A 26 -14.84 -2.48 4.25
CA LYS A 26 -15.65 -1.46 3.57
C LYS A 26 -16.81 -0.98 4.44
N LYS A 27 -17.47 -1.90 5.14
CA LYS A 27 -18.53 -1.57 6.11
C LYS A 27 -17.98 -0.78 7.30
N LEU A 28 -16.77 -1.10 7.79
CA LEU A 28 -16.12 -0.35 8.85
C LEU A 28 -15.71 1.05 8.40
N ASP A 29 -15.13 1.21 7.20
CA ASP A 29 -14.80 2.51 6.60
C ASP A 29 -16.06 3.37 6.40
N GLU A 30 -17.16 2.78 5.95
CA GLU A 30 -18.46 3.47 5.84
C GLU A 30 -18.96 3.95 7.22
N LEU A 31 -18.82 3.13 8.26
CA LEU A 31 -19.21 3.50 9.62
C LEU A 31 -18.32 4.60 10.19
N VAL A 32 -17.00 4.57 9.92
CA VAL A 32 -16.05 5.63 10.30
C VAL A 32 -16.39 6.92 9.58
N SER A 33 -16.59 6.89 8.26
CA SER A 33 -17.01 8.07 7.49
C SER A 33 -18.36 8.63 7.98
N ARG A 34 -19.30 7.77 8.41
CA ARG A 34 -20.56 8.23 9.01
C ARG A 34 -20.36 8.89 10.38
N LEU A 35 -19.40 8.42 11.17
CA LEU A 35 -19.03 9.04 12.46
C LEU A 35 -18.33 10.38 12.26
N GLU A 36 -17.41 10.48 11.31
CA GLU A 36 -16.73 11.74 10.95
C GLU A 36 -17.72 12.79 10.42
N ASN A 37 -18.77 12.35 9.72
CA ASN A 37 -19.86 13.23 9.28
C ASN A 37 -20.80 13.70 10.42
N THR A 38 -20.75 13.08 11.60
CA THR A 38 -21.55 13.49 12.77
C THR A 38 -20.82 14.43 13.73
N ASP A 39 -19.51 14.64 13.56
CA ASP A 39 -18.69 15.57 14.38
C ASP A 39 -18.64 17.01 13.83
N SER A 40 -19.60 17.39 12.99
CA SER A 40 -19.80 18.80 12.61
C SER A 40 -20.47 19.58 13.75
N VAL A 41 -19.77 19.73 14.87
CA VAL A 41 -20.06 20.71 15.92
C VAL A 41 -18.96 21.76 15.88
N GLU A 42 -19.39 22.99 15.57
CA GLU A 42 -18.60 24.18 15.36
C GLU A 42 -17.75 24.58 16.58
N THR A 43 -16.56 25.17 16.34
CA THR A 43 -16.05 26.46 16.88
C THR A 43 -14.53 26.62 16.62
N PRO A 44 -13.94 27.83 16.73
CA PRO A 44 -14.19 29.04 15.96
C PRO A 44 -12.92 29.52 15.20
N ARG A 45 -13.14 30.42 14.24
CA ARG A 45 -12.15 31.15 13.42
C ARG A 45 -10.99 31.73 14.25
N HIS A 46 -9.76 31.54 13.77
CA HIS A 46 -8.65 32.45 13.99
C HIS A 46 -8.17 33.02 12.65
N GLU A 47 -7.97 34.34 12.64
CA GLU A 47 -7.73 35.22 11.49
C GLU A 47 -6.38 35.00 10.76
N PRO A 48 -6.25 35.51 9.52
CA PRO A 48 -5.26 35.07 8.54
C PRO A 48 -4.01 35.94 8.50
N LEU A 49 -2.83 35.30 8.53
CA LEU A 49 -1.53 35.89 8.19
C LEU A 49 -0.76 34.73 7.53
N ILE A 50 -0.32 34.72 6.28
CA ILE A 50 0.39 35.73 5.48
C ILE A 50 0.17 35.35 4.00
N ARG A 51 0.06 36.35 3.12
CA ARG A 51 0.01 36.21 1.65
C ARG A 51 1.04 35.19 1.16
N ALA A 52 0.57 34.19 0.41
CA ALA A 52 1.44 33.40 -0.45
C ALA A 52 2.13 34.36 -1.44
N PRO A 53 3.47 34.38 -1.53
CA PRO A 53 4.11 34.90 -2.72
C PRO A 53 3.83 33.90 -3.84
N GLU A 54 3.32 34.38 -4.97
CA GLU A 54 3.39 33.67 -6.24
C GLU A 54 4.86 33.27 -6.48
N MET A 55 5.19 32.01 -6.21
CA MET A 55 6.53 31.50 -6.43
C MET A 55 6.70 31.29 -7.93
N LYS A 56 7.31 32.30 -8.56
CA LYS A 56 8.05 32.13 -9.81
C LYS A 56 8.89 30.87 -9.71
N ALA A 57 8.82 30.01 -10.72
CA ALA A 57 9.68 28.85 -10.89
C ALA A 57 11.15 29.26 -10.71
N VAL A 58 11.74 28.95 -9.55
CA VAL A 58 13.16 29.13 -9.30
C VAL A 58 13.87 27.85 -9.72
N SER A 59 14.29 27.84 -10.99
CA SER A 59 15.52 27.22 -11.49
C SER A 59 16.22 26.20 -10.58
N GLY A 60 15.98 24.91 -10.83
CA GLY A 60 17.02 23.86 -10.98
C GLY A 60 18.16 23.79 -9.96
N GLY A 61 17.87 23.91 -8.66
CA GLY A 61 18.87 23.77 -7.59
C GLY A 61 18.76 22.42 -6.86
N LYS A 62 19.91 21.86 -6.43
CA LYS A 62 19.97 20.63 -5.64
C LYS A 62 19.05 20.66 -4.40
N PRO A 63 18.44 19.52 -4.01
CA PRO A 63 17.72 19.40 -2.74
C PRO A 63 18.63 19.79 -1.57
N VAL A 64 18.12 20.61 -0.67
CA VAL A 64 18.89 21.13 0.49
C VAL A 64 18.75 20.19 1.69
N ALA A 65 17.66 19.44 1.76
CA ALA A 65 17.43 18.44 2.81
C ALA A 65 16.52 17.32 2.31
N SER A 66 16.69 16.13 2.90
CA SER A 66 15.80 14.99 2.73
C SER A 66 15.12 14.69 4.05
N VAL A 67 13.80 14.46 4.01
CA VAL A 67 12.97 14.19 5.18
C VAL A 67 12.21 12.89 4.95
N VAL A 68 12.45 11.89 5.81
CA VAL A 68 11.73 10.62 5.78
C VAL A 68 10.55 10.67 6.74
N LEU A 69 9.34 10.59 6.20
CA LEU A 69 8.09 10.66 6.94
C LEU A 69 7.56 9.25 7.22
N LYS A 70 7.13 9.02 8.46
CA LYS A 70 6.60 7.72 8.91
C LYS A 70 5.09 7.58 8.69
N ARG A 71 4.38 8.70 8.62
CA ARG A 71 2.92 8.72 8.47
C ARG A 71 2.55 9.16 7.06
N TRP A 72 1.73 8.36 6.40
CA TRP A 72 1.23 8.67 5.06
C TRP A 72 0.54 10.03 5.02
N THR A 73 -0.31 10.36 5.99
CA THR A 73 -1.03 11.64 6.03
C THR A 73 -0.10 12.85 6.09
N GLU A 74 1.02 12.75 6.80
CA GLU A 74 2.02 13.82 6.85
C GLU A 74 2.73 13.96 5.50
N PHE A 75 3.11 12.83 4.89
CA PHE A 75 3.71 12.82 3.56
C PHE A 75 2.77 13.41 2.52
N GLN A 76 1.53 12.96 2.48
CA GLN A 76 0.51 13.44 1.55
C GLN A 76 0.36 14.96 1.68
N ASN A 77 0.24 15.49 2.90
CA ASN A 77 0.10 16.93 3.12
C ASN A 77 1.31 17.74 2.65
N GLN A 78 2.53 17.22 2.83
CA GLN A 78 3.75 17.90 2.37
C GLN A 78 3.99 17.78 0.86
N ALA A 79 3.55 16.67 0.26
CA ALA A 79 3.80 16.33 -1.15
C ALA A 79 2.71 16.80 -2.12
N ARG A 80 1.64 17.45 -1.63
CA ARG A 80 0.58 18.03 -2.47
C ARG A 80 1.17 19.01 -3.48
N SER A 81 0.73 18.90 -4.73
CA SER A 81 1.18 19.77 -5.83
C SER A 81 2.71 19.82 -6.01
N SER A 82 3.38 18.70 -5.68
CA SER A 82 4.82 18.55 -5.84
C SER A 82 5.26 18.69 -7.31
N GLU A 83 6.52 19.07 -7.50
CA GLU A 83 7.10 19.29 -8.82
C GLU A 83 7.35 17.96 -9.55
N LEU A 84 7.73 16.94 -8.80
CA LEU A 84 8.04 15.61 -9.30
C LEU A 84 7.81 14.59 -8.18
N VAL A 85 7.12 13.51 -8.51
CA VAL A 85 6.96 12.34 -7.64
C VAL A 85 7.65 11.16 -8.32
N ALA A 86 8.52 10.47 -7.59
CA ALA A 86 9.03 9.18 -8.01
C ALA A 86 8.62 8.11 -7.00
N PHE A 87 8.31 6.92 -7.50
CA PHE A 87 8.03 5.78 -6.65
C PHE A 87 8.77 4.54 -7.12
N ASP A 88 9.14 3.68 -6.19
CA ASP A 88 9.72 2.39 -6.47
C ASP A 88 9.12 1.30 -5.58
N SER A 89 9.10 0.08 -6.09
CA SER A 89 8.55 -1.10 -5.41
C SER A 89 9.53 -2.26 -5.49
N ASP A 90 10.74 -2.06 -4.94
CA ASP A 90 11.80 -3.06 -4.92
C ASP A 90 11.94 -3.74 -3.54
N ALA A 91 12.59 -4.91 -3.51
CA ALA A 91 13.04 -5.58 -2.28
C ALA A 91 11.98 -5.73 -1.16
N GLY A 92 10.70 -5.88 -1.50
CA GLY A 92 9.61 -5.99 -0.52
C GLY A 92 9.29 -4.67 0.19
N ARG A 93 9.55 -3.52 -0.44
CA ARG A 93 9.22 -2.19 0.05
C ARG A 93 8.57 -1.37 -1.03
N PHE A 94 7.77 -0.42 -0.60
CA PHE A 94 7.21 0.63 -1.44
C PHE A 94 7.80 1.96 -0.97
N THR A 95 8.51 2.63 -1.84
CA THR A 95 9.15 3.92 -1.57
C THR A 95 8.50 4.97 -2.46
N VAL A 96 8.07 6.09 -1.87
CA VAL A 96 7.57 7.24 -2.61
C VAL A 96 8.38 8.45 -2.20
N SER A 97 8.88 9.20 -3.18
CA SER A 97 9.62 10.43 -2.98
C SER A 97 8.99 11.58 -3.75
N ALA A 98 8.86 12.74 -3.12
CA ALA A 98 8.29 13.94 -3.72
C ALA A 98 9.23 15.13 -3.55
N LEU A 99 9.48 15.85 -4.64
CA LEU A 99 10.25 17.09 -4.65
C LEU A 99 9.33 18.30 -4.53
N VAL A 100 9.53 19.08 -3.48
CA VAL A 100 8.75 20.31 -3.22
C VAL A 100 9.72 21.45 -2.98
N GLY A 101 9.90 22.32 -3.98
CA GLY A 101 10.91 23.37 -3.97
C GLY A 101 12.31 22.79 -3.88
N ARG A 102 12.89 22.79 -2.68
CA ARG A 102 14.24 22.27 -2.40
C ARG A 102 14.26 21.18 -1.35
N LEU A 103 13.11 20.66 -0.97
CA LEU A 103 12.97 19.58 0.01
C LEU A 103 12.56 18.30 -0.71
N LEU A 104 13.25 17.21 -0.37
CA LEU A 104 12.91 15.87 -0.81
C LEU A 104 12.20 15.13 0.33
N TYR A 105 10.90 14.93 0.20
CA TYR A 105 10.14 14.11 1.13
C TYR A 105 10.14 12.67 0.67
N THR A 106 10.32 11.74 1.59
CA THR A 106 10.29 10.30 1.30
C THR A 106 9.37 9.59 2.29
N TYR A 107 8.49 8.73 1.77
CA TYR A 107 7.67 7.80 2.52
C TYR A 107 8.06 6.37 2.14
N ILE A 108 8.14 5.47 3.13
CA ILE A 108 8.55 4.08 2.92
C ILE A 108 7.60 3.17 3.67
N GLU A 109 7.13 2.13 2.98
CA GLU A 109 6.30 1.08 3.53
C GLU A 109 6.82 -0.30 3.16
N SER A 110 6.51 -1.33 3.95
CA SER A 110 6.93 -2.70 3.65
C SER A 110 5.79 -3.46 2.96
N ILE A 111 6.10 -4.17 1.87
CA ILE A 111 5.16 -5.02 1.16
C ILE A 111 5.17 -6.40 1.86
N PRO A 112 4.01 -6.94 2.26
CA PRO A 112 3.93 -8.24 2.92
C PRO A 112 4.33 -9.39 1.99
N SER A 113 4.73 -10.51 2.58
CA SER A 113 4.69 -11.83 1.94
C SER A 113 4.00 -12.80 2.89
N MET A 114 3.22 -13.74 2.35
CA MET A 114 2.47 -14.70 3.14
C MET A 114 2.74 -16.13 2.66
N GLU A 115 2.89 -17.06 3.60
CA GLU A 115 2.99 -18.49 3.35
C GLU A 115 1.91 -19.19 4.17
N ILE A 116 1.17 -20.10 3.54
CA ILE A 116 0.13 -20.88 4.20
C ILE A 116 0.48 -22.36 4.07
N GLU A 117 0.57 -23.01 5.22
CA GLU A 117 0.92 -24.42 5.34
C GLU A 117 -0.36 -25.24 5.56
N TYR A 118 -0.52 -26.29 4.76
CA TYR A 118 -1.66 -27.20 4.88
C TYR A 118 -1.17 -28.62 5.10
N SER A 119 -1.88 -29.33 5.97
CA SER A 119 -1.89 -30.79 6.01
C SER A 119 -3.31 -31.30 5.85
N GLY A 120 -3.45 -32.49 5.29
CA GLY A 120 -4.76 -33.08 5.11
C GLY A 120 -4.68 -34.52 4.66
N ASP A 121 -5.64 -35.29 5.15
CA ASP A 121 -6.00 -36.64 4.79
C ASP A 121 -7.33 -36.61 3.99
N GLU A 122 -7.68 -37.72 3.34
CA GLU A 122 -8.77 -37.79 2.35
C GLU A 122 -10.05 -37.07 2.81
N GLY A 123 -10.32 -35.91 2.18
CA GLY A 123 -11.53 -35.11 2.37
C GLY A 123 -11.46 -34.02 3.45
N LYS A 124 -10.35 -33.85 4.19
CA LYS A 124 -10.20 -32.77 5.19
C LYS A 124 -8.86 -32.06 5.05
N SER A 125 -8.91 -30.74 4.90
CA SER A 125 -7.72 -29.89 4.87
C SER A 125 -7.68 -29.03 6.12
N ARG A 126 -6.55 -29.07 6.83
CA ARG A 126 -6.27 -28.26 8.01
C ARG A 126 -5.16 -27.28 7.66
N ILE A 127 -5.38 -26.00 7.97
CA ILE A 127 -4.31 -24.99 7.95
C ILE A 127 -3.48 -25.22 9.21
N ASP A 128 -2.22 -25.59 9.04
CA ASP A 128 -1.29 -25.79 10.15
C ASP A 128 -0.64 -24.49 10.59
N GLY A 129 -0.41 -23.58 9.65
CA GLY A 129 0.22 -22.30 9.92
C GLY A 129 -0.01 -21.28 8.83
N ILE A 130 -0.13 -20.02 9.24
CA ILE A 130 -0.02 -18.86 8.37
C ILE A 130 1.20 -18.09 8.84
N ASN A 131 2.19 -17.95 7.97
CA ASN A 131 3.40 -17.19 8.22
C ASN A 131 3.36 -15.91 7.37
N ILE A 132 3.54 -14.76 8.00
CA ILE A 132 3.59 -13.46 7.34
C ILE A 132 4.94 -12.84 7.69
N SER A 133 5.58 -12.22 6.70
CA SER A 133 6.96 -11.70 6.83
C SER A 133 7.19 -10.86 8.09
N ARG A 134 6.18 -10.07 8.50
CA ARG A 134 6.22 -9.27 9.73
C ARG A 134 4.83 -9.16 10.36
N ALA A 135 4.78 -9.16 11.69
CA ALA A 135 3.51 -9.08 12.43
C ALA A 135 2.74 -7.77 12.17
N GLU A 136 3.44 -6.66 11.99
CA GLU A 136 2.85 -5.36 11.64
C GLU A 136 2.16 -5.36 10.25
N LEU A 137 2.53 -6.28 9.36
CA LEU A 137 1.99 -6.38 8.01
C LEU A 137 0.83 -7.35 7.90
N ILE A 138 0.41 -7.96 9.01
CA ILE A 138 -0.76 -8.86 9.03
C ILE A 138 -1.99 -8.17 8.44
N PRO A 139 -2.38 -6.95 8.86
CA PRO A 139 -3.52 -6.26 8.26
C PRO A 139 -3.35 -6.06 6.76
N ALA A 140 -2.19 -5.58 6.32
CA ALA A 140 -1.92 -5.32 4.90
C ALA A 140 -1.99 -6.59 4.04
N ALA A 141 -1.47 -7.71 4.56
CA ALA A 141 -1.48 -9.00 3.87
C ALA A 141 -2.92 -9.52 3.67
N PHE A 142 -3.75 -9.45 4.70
CA PHE A 142 -5.15 -9.91 4.59
C PHE A 142 -6.04 -8.94 3.80
N ARG A 143 -5.84 -7.63 3.96
CA ARG A 143 -6.62 -6.61 3.23
C ARG A 143 -6.22 -6.53 1.76
N GLY A 144 -4.96 -6.85 1.44
CA GLY A 144 -4.38 -6.65 0.11
C GLY A 144 -4.19 -5.17 -0.21
N LYS A 145 -3.89 -4.35 0.80
CA LYS A 145 -3.72 -2.91 0.69
C LYS A 145 -2.69 -2.44 1.72
N LEU A 146 -1.83 -1.51 1.31
CA LEU A 146 -0.87 -0.84 2.17
C LEU A 146 -1.55 0.11 3.16
N ASP A 147 -0.88 0.49 4.24
CA ASP A 147 -1.29 1.49 5.23
C ASP A 147 -1.53 2.86 4.57
N CYS A 148 -0.74 3.20 3.55
CA CYS A 148 -0.98 4.40 2.73
C CYS A 148 -2.26 4.33 1.90
N GLY A 149 -2.80 3.12 1.75
CA GLY A 149 -4.05 2.84 1.05
C GLY A 149 -3.90 2.48 -0.43
N LEU A 150 -2.69 2.10 -0.86
CA LEU A 150 -2.45 1.56 -2.19
C LEU A 150 -2.77 0.06 -2.25
N GLU A 151 -3.51 -0.37 -3.27
CA GLU A 151 -3.88 -1.77 -3.45
C GLU A 151 -2.69 -2.62 -3.91
N LEU A 152 -2.59 -3.82 -3.34
CA LEU A 152 -1.60 -4.83 -3.69
C LEU A 152 -2.22 -5.87 -4.61
N LYS A 153 -1.51 -6.20 -5.70
CA LYS A 153 -1.79 -7.41 -6.47
C LYS A 153 -1.07 -8.59 -5.82
N MET A 154 -1.59 -9.80 -6.05
CA MET A 154 -1.05 -11.02 -5.47
C MET A 154 -0.79 -12.08 -6.55
N ASN A 155 0.33 -12.77 -6.43
CA ASN A 155 0.65 -13.97 -7.19
C ASN A 155 0.74 -15.14 -6.22
N LYS A 156 0.11 -16.26 -6.58
CA LYS A 156 0.05 -17.48 -5.77
C LYS A 156 0.82 -18.59 -6.47
N TYR A 157 1.61 -19.36 -5.73
CA TYR A 157 2.30 -20.53 -6.25
C TYR A 157 2.59 -21.53 -5.13
N ASP A 158 2.66 -22.79 -5.52
CA ASP A 158 2.77 -23.90 -4.59
C ASP A 158 4.21 -24.38 -4.53
N VAL A 159 4.67 -24.67 -3.32
CA VAL A 159 5.98 -25.22 -3.06
C VAL A 159 5.81 -26.51 -2.27
N THR A 160 6.14 -27.63 -2.91
CA THR A 160 6.20 -28.93 -2.24
C THR A 160 7.43 -28.98 -1.34
N ARG A 161 7.22 -29.27 -0.06
CA ARG A 161 8.29 -29.49 0.89
C ARG A 161 8.91 -30.88 0.71
N PRO A 162 10.16 -31.08 1.15
CA PRO A 162 10.82 -32.39 1.13
C PRO A 162 10.09 -33.48 1.92
N ASP A 163 9.26 -33.11 2.89
CA ASP A 163 8.47 -34.01 3.73
C ASP A 163 7.10 -34.40 3.13
N GLY A 164 6.79 -33.90 1.92
CA GLY A 164 5.52 -34.12 1.23
C GLY A 164 4.42 -33.11 1.58
N GLY A 165 4.67 -32.15 2.49
CA GLY A 165 3.77 -31.04 2.77
C GLY A 165 3.69 -30.04 1.60
N ILE A 166 2.57 -29.34 1.47
CA ILE A 166 2.40 -28.27 0.47
C ILE A 166 2.38 -26.93 1.20
N VAL A 167 3.21 -25.99 0.74
CA VAL A 167 3.19 -24.59 1.17
C VAL A 167 2.69 -23.75 0.01
N HIS A 168 1.60 -23.03 0.23
CA HIS A 168 1.13 -22.02 -0.70
C HIS A 168 1.81 -20.69 -0.37
N LYS A 169 2.55 -20.14 -1.33
CA LYS A 169 3.19 -18.84 -1.18
C LYS A 169 2.40 -17.77 -1.92
N ILE A 170 2.13 -16.68 -1.22
CA ILE A 170 1.46 -15.48 -1.74
C ILE A 170 2.48 -14.35 -1.73
N ASN A 171 2.89 -13.95 -2.93
CA ASN A 171 3.74 -12.79 -3.14
C ASN A 171 2.87 -11.59 -3.52
N TYR A 172 2.99 -10.52 -2.76
CA TYR A 172 2.32 -9.26 -3.06
C TYR A 172 3.25 -8.40 -3.91
N PHE A 173 2.66 -7.68 -4.87
CA PHE A 173 3.35 -6.75 -5.72
C PHE A 173 2.46 -5.56 -6.05
N ILE A 174 3.10 -4.47 -6.46
CA ILE A 174 2.43 -3.24 -6.86
C ILE A 174 2.47 -3.15 -8.37
N ASP A 175 1.30 -2.93 -8.99
CA ASP A 175 1.23 -2.63 -10.40
C ASP A 175 1.69 -1.18 -10.63
N PRO A 176 2.75 -0.94 -11.44
CA PRO A 176 3.29 0.41 -11.61
C PRO A 176 2.29 1.41 -12.20
N GLU A 177 1.43 0.99 -13.13
CA GLU A 177 0.46 1.89 -13.77
C GLU A 177 -0.64 2.29 -12.79
N ILE A 178 -1.12 1.33 -12.00
CA ILE A 178 -2.10 1.61 -10.94
C ILE A 178 -1.49 2.52 -9.87
N ALA A 179 -0.25 2.25 -9.44
CA ALA A 179 0.44 3.07 -8.45
C ALA A 179 0.66 4.50 -8.96
N LYS A 180 1.04 4.65 -10.23
CA LYS A 180 1.23 5.95 -10.86
C LYS A 180 -0.06 6.78 -10.83
N GLN A 181 -1.17 6.22 -11.32
CA GLN A 181 -2.48 6.89 -11.33
C GLN A 181 -2.97 7.19 -9.91
N TRP A 182 -2.79 6.26 -8.99
CA TRP A 182 -3.18 6.42 -7.60
C TRP A 182 -2.40 7.55 -6.92
N LEU A 183 -1.07 7.62 -7.13
CA LEU A 183 -0.22 8.68 -6.59
C LEU A 183 -0.58 10.05 -7.17
N ALA A 184 -0.79 10.13 -8.48
CA ALA A 184 -1.20 11.36 -9.15
C ALA A 184 -2.51 11.91 -8.55
N TYR A 185 -3.50 11.04 -8.40
CA TYR A 185 -4.77 11.37 -7.77
C TYR A 185 -4.62 11.79 -6.30
N ARG A 186 -3.87 11.04 -5.49
CA ARG A 186 -3.74 11.28 -4.04
C ARG A 186 -2.92 12.51 -3.70
N LEU A 187 -1.94 12.86 -4.54
CA LEU A 187 -1.03 13.99 -4.34
C LEU A 187 -1.45 15.24 -5.12
N GLU A 188 -2.55 15.17 -5.88
CA GLU A 188 -3.06 16.28 -6.70
C GLU A 188 -1.96 16.79 -7.66
N VAL A 189 -1.28 15.86 -8.33
CA VAL A 189 -0.23 16.12 -9.33
C VAL A 189 -0.62 15.50 -10.67
N ASP A 190 -0.12 16.07 -11.76
CA ASP A 190 -0.33 15.53 -13.09
C ASP A 190 0.38 14.17 -13.26
N ASP A 191 -0.25 13.22 -13.96
CA ASP A 191 0.28 11.88 -14.20
C ASP A 191 1.67 11.88 -14.86
N ASP A 192 1.99 12.89 -15.67
CA ASP A 192 3.30 13.04 -16.33
C ASP A 192 4.42 13.43 -15.37
N ARG A 193 4.07 13.91 -14.17
CA ARG A 193 5.01 14.22 -13.07
C ARG A 193 5.20 13.07 -12.10
N VAL A 194 4.56 11.92 -12.35
CA VAL A 194 4.75 10.71 -11.56
C VAL A 194 5.57 9.70 -12.38
N VAL A 195 6.73 9.32 -11.86
CA VAL A 195 7.66 8.41 -12.54
C VAL A 195 7.99 7.19 -11.67
N GLN A 196 8.23 6.05 -12.31
CA GLN A 196 8.76 4.88 -11.62
C GLN A 196 10.29 5.02 -11.50
N GLY A 197 10.80 4.98 -10.27
CA GLY A 197 12.20 5.10 -9.91
C GLY A 197 12.39 5.82 -8.56
N GLU A 198 13.64 6.09 -8.22
CA GLU A 198 14.00 6.79 -6.98
C GLU A 198 14.55 8.19 -7.27
N LEU A 199 14.11 9.18 -6.49
CA LEU A 199 14.77 10.48 -6.43
C LEU A 199 16.00 10.37 -5.54
N LYS A 200 17.19 10.52 -6.11
CA LYS A 200 18.45 10.56 -5.36
C LYS A 200 18.99 11.98 -5.29
N PRO A 201 19.21 12.53 -4.07
CA PRO A 201 19.93 13.79 -3.94
C PRO A 201 21.37 13.60 -4.44
N THR A 202 21.80 14.48 -5.35
CA THR A 202 23.11 14.44 -6.03
C THR A 202 24.16 15.32 -5.36
#